data_AF-K2DFA2-F1
#
_entry.id   AF-K2DFA2-F1
#
_cell.length_a   1.000
_cell.length_b   1.000
_cell.length_c   1.000
_cell.angle_alpha   90.00
_cell.angle_beta   90.00
_cell.angle_gamma   90.00
#
_symmetry.space_group_name_H-M   'P 1'
#
loop_
_entity.id
_entity.type
_entity.pdbx_description
1 polymer ?
#
loop_
_entity_poly.entity_id
_entity_poly.type
_entity_poly.pdbx_seq_one_letter_code
_entity_poly.pdbx_strand_id
1 'polypeptide(L)'
;SFEFGDKLEEDGDEDKLAPKLEAIRDCAIVYVAAIGGSGAARVVAMKIHPIKVPQPESIAEILDKLQVVLKGTPPPWLRKALAKDGERTFDFEDDEVTQ
;
A
#
# COMPACT_ATOMS: atom_id res chain seq x y z
N SER A 1 20.79 -11.23 1.97
CA SER A 1 20.45 -10.31 0.87
C SER A 1 19.26 -10.91 0.17
N PHE A 2 18.14 -10.19 0.05
CA PHE A 2 17.00 -10.64 -0.77
C PHE A 2 17.28 -10.15 -2.19
N GLU A 3 17.61 -11.06 -3.10
CA GLU A 3 17.91 -10.73 -4.50
C GLU A 3 16.66 -10.90 -5.35
N PHE A 4 16.22 -9.80 -5.98
CA PHE A 4 15.14 -9.83 -6.95
C PHE A 4 15.77 -10.15 -8.31
N GLY A 5 15.45 -11.32 -8.88
CA GLY A 5 16.10 -11.88 -10.07
C GLY A 5 16.41 -10.87 -11.19
N ASP A 6 17.62 -11.03 -11.73
CA ASP A 6 18.45 -10.09 -12.49
C ASP A 6 17.94 -9.61 -13.87
N LYS A 7 16.65 -9.78 -14.20
CA LYS A 7 16.08 -9.31 -15.49
C LYS A 7 14.96 -8.31 -15.30
N LEU A 8 15.35 -7.04 -15.16
CA LEU A 8 14.47 -5.86 -15.05
C LEU A 8 13.80 -5.46 -16.40
N GLU A 9 13.54 -6.41 -17.29
CA GLU A 9 12.84 -6.14 -18.54
C GLU A 9 11.32 -6.13 -18.30
N GLU A 10 10.63 -5.12 -18.83
CA GLU A 10 9.17 -5.03 -18.93
C GLU A 10 8.66 -6.06 -19.96
N ASP A 11 8.81 -7.33 -19.63
CA ASP A 11 8.03 -8.39 -20.23
C ASP A 11 7.07 -8.89 -19.16
N GLY A 12 5.84 -9.24 -19.51
CA GLY A 12 4.74 -9.60 -18.59
C GLY A 12 4.95 -10.90 -17.81
N ASP A 13 6.21 -11.24 -17.53
CA ASP A 13 6.73 -12.44 -16.91
C ASP A 13 6.29 -12.51 -15.45
N GLU A 14 5.24 -13.31 -15.21
CA GLU A 14 4.62 -13.49 -13.89
C GLU A 14 5.62 -13.98 -12.84
N ASP A 15 6.63 -14.75 -13.27
CA ASP A 15 7.62 -15.41 -12.42
C ASP A 15 8.54 -14.40 -11.70
N LYS A 16 8.79 -13.23 -12.30
CA LYS A 16 9.65 -12.19 -11.69
C LYS A 16 8.92 -11.35 -10.65
N LEU A 17 7.60 -11.29 -10.75
CA LEU A 17 6.78 -10.45 -9.88
C LEU A 17 6.37 -11.17 -8.59
N ALA A 18 6.19 -12.49 -8.65
CA ALA A 18 5.86 -13.33 -7.51
C ALA A 18 6.79 -13.10 -6.28
N PRO A 19 8.13 -13.12 -6.39
CA PRO A 19 9.00 -12.90 -5.23
C PRO A 19 8.90 -11.47 -4.66
N LYS A 20 8.61 -10.47 -5.50
CA LYS A 20 8.41 -9.08 -5.07
C LYS A 20 7.11 -8.92 -4.28
N LEU A 21 6.03 -9.56 -4.75
CA LEU A 21 4.73 -9.54 -4.09
C LEU A 21 4.78 -10.28 -2.76
N GLU A 22 5.45 -11.43 -2.71
CA GLU A 22 5.61 -12.20 -1.48
C GLU A 22 6.33 -11.40 -0.38
N ALA A 23 7.34 -10.61 -0.76
CA ALA A 23 8.10 -9.77 0.18
C ALA A 23 7.28 -8.63 0.83
N ILE A 24 6.12 -8.27 0.26
CA ILE A 24 5.26 -7.18 0.76
C ILE A 24 3.86 -7.67 1.15
N ARG A 25 3.65 -8.98 1.25
CA ARG A 25 2.32 -9.58 1.43
C ARG A 25 1.60 -9.19 2.72
N ASP A 26 2.35 -8.75 3.72
CA ASP A 26 1.89 -8.33 5.04
C ASP A 26 1.82 -6.81 5.18
N CYS A 27 2.19 -6.06 4.13
CA CYS A 27 2.11 -4.61 4.12
C CYS A 27 0.68 -4.13 3.82
N ALA A 28 0.28 -3.02 4.43
CA ALA A 28 -0.99 -2.37 4.10
C ALA A 28 -0.89 -1.42 2.90
N ILE A 29 0.30 -0.84 2.67
CA ILE A 29 0.56 0.21 1.69
C ILE A 29 1.91 -0.05 1.04
N VAL A 30 2.04 0.25 -0.25
CA VAL A 30 3.33 0.33 -0.94
C VAL A 30 3.44 1.65 -1.70
N TYR A 31 4.54 2.37 -1.50
CA TYR A 31 4.88 3.57 -2.26
C TYR A 31 5.72 3.19 -3.47
N VAL A 32 5.34 3.69 -4.65
CA VAL A 32 5.97 3.34 -5.93
C VAL A 32 6.19 4.58 -6.78
N ALA A 33 7.34 4.67 -7.46
CA ALA A 33 7.57 5.69 -8.50
C ALA A 33 6.77 5.34 -9.77
N ALA A 34 6.79 4.06 -10.14
CA ALA A 34 6.05 3.52 -11.27
C ALA A 34 5.57 2.09 -10.96
N ILE A 35 4.39 1.76 -11.47
CA ILE A 35 3.81 0.42 -11.38
C ILE A 35 2.99 0.17 -12.65
N GLY A 36 3.25 -0.94 -13.33
CA GLY A 36 2.45 -1.37 -14.48
C GLY A 36 1.08 -1.90 -14.05
N GLY A 37 0.12 -1.97 -14.98
CA GLY A 37 -1.26 -2.38 -14.68
C GLY A 37 -1.37 -3.78 -14.05
N SER A 38 -0.59 -4.75 -14.54
CA SER A 38 -0.54 -6.11 -14.00
C SER A 38 -0.03 -6.15 -12.55
N GLY A 39 1.01 -5.37 -12.23
CA GLY A 39 1.53 -5.22 -10.88
C GLY A 39 0.53 -4.56 -9.94
N ALA A 40 -0.07 -3.46 -10.37
CA ALA A 40 -1.08 -2.75 -9.59
C ALA A 40 -2.29 -3.64 -9.26
N ALA A 41 -2.79 -4.38 -10.25
CA ALA A 41 -3.91 -5.30 -10.05
C ALA A 41 -3.62 -6.36 -8.98
N ARG A 42 -2.40 -6.95 -8.98
CA ARG A 42 -2.01 -7.98 -7.99
C ARG A 42 -1.82 -7.40 -6.60
N VAL A 43 -1.16 -6.25 -6.47
CA VAL A 43 -1.00 -5.54 -5.19
C VAL A 43 -2.38 -5.24 -4.57
N VAL A 44 -3.31 -4.73 -5.37
CA VAL A 44 -4.68 -4.47 -4.92
C VAL A 44 -5.42 -5.76 -4.54
N ALA A 45 -5.25 -6.84 -5.30
CA ALA A 45 -5.85 -8.15 -4.98
C ALA A 45 -5.33 -8.73 -3.65
N MET A 46 -4.09 -8.42 -3.29
CA MET A 46 -3.48 -8.76 -2.00
C MET A 46 -3.91 -7.82 -0.85
N LYS A 47 -4.84 -6.89 -1.11
CA LYS A 47 -5.33 -5.88 -0.16
C LYS A 47 -4.24 -4.90 0.29
N ILE A 48 -3.24 -4.69 -0.55
CA ILE A 48 -2.19 -3.68 -0.38
C ILE A 48 -2.61 -2.44 -1.20
N HIS A 49 -2.52 -1.25 -0.62
CA HIS A 49 -2.84 -0.02 -1.32
C HIS A 49 -1.60 0.57 -2.01
N PRO A 50 -1.53 0.63 -3.36
CA PRO A 50 -0.42 1.26 -4.04
C PRO A 50 -0.59 2.79 -4.06
N ILE A 51 0.45 3.52 -3.64
CA ILE A 51 0.51 4.99 -3.73
C ILE A 51 1.59 5.37 -4.73
N LYS A 52 1.19 6.01 -5.83
CA LYS A 52 2.12 6.52 -6.83
C LYS A 52 2.70 7.86 -6.38
N VAL A 53 4.02 7.94 -6.30
CA VAL A 53 4.74 9.19 -6.01
C VAL A 53 5.20 9.78 -7.35
N PRO A 54 4.63 10.91 -7.80
CA PRO A 54 4.86 11.43 -9.15
C PRO A 54 6.26 12.03 -9.33
N GLN A 55 6.89 12.47 -8.23
CA GLN A 55 8.25 13.01 -8.23
C GLN A 55 9.14 12.21 -7.28
N PRO A 56 10.45 12.11 -7.54
CA PRO A 56 11.37 11.49 -6.58
C PRO A 56 11.34 12.28 -5.28
N GLU A 57 10.89 11.63 -4.22
CA GLU A 57 10.93 12.14 -2.85
C GLU A 57 11.78 11.21 -2.01
N SER A 58 12.45 11.74 -0.99
CA SER A 58 13.20 10.90 -0.07
C SER A 58 12.24 10.02 0.74
N ILE A 59 12.70 8.83 1.13
CA ILE A 59 11.90 7.93 1.98
C ILE A 59 11.53 8.63 3.29
N ALA A 60 12.44 9.43 3.85
CA ALA A 60 12.19 10.19 5.07
C ALA A 60 11.00 11.17 4.93
N GLU A 61 10.96 11.95 3.84
CA GLU A 61 9.85 12.88 3.60
C GLU A 61 8.51 12.17 3.40
N ILE A 62 8.52 11.03 2.70
CA ILE A 62 7.31 10.20 2.53
C ILE A 62 6.82 9.69 3.90
N LEU A 63 7.74 9.24 4.76
CA LEU A 63 7.41 8.78 6.11
C LEU A 63 6.86 9.92 6.97
N ASP A 64 7.42 11.12 6.90
CA ASP A 64 6.92 12.28 7.63
C ASP A 64 5.49 12.64 7.21
N LYS A 65 5.22 12.64 5.90
CA LYS A 65 3.87 12.86 5.37
C LYS A 65 2.89 11.78 5.84
N LEU A 66 3.30 10.51 5.80
CA LEU A 66 2.48 9.40 6.29
C LEU A 66 2.18 9.55 7.78
N GLN A 67 3.17 9.91 8.61
CA GLN A 67 2.97 10.14 10.03
C GLN A 67 1.98 11.27 10.31
N VAL A 68 2.00 12.35 9.52
CA VAL A 68 1.01 13.43 9.63
C VAL A 68 -0.40 12.91 9.33
N VAL A 69 -0.58 12.11 8.27
CA VAL A 69 -1.87 11.48 7.93
C VAL A 69 -2.35 10.55 9.04
N LEU A 70 -1.44 9.76 9.63
CA LEU A 70 -1.76 8.84 10.72
C LEU A 70 -2.16 9.55 12.01
N LYS A 71 -1.54 10.70 12.33
CA LYS A 71 -1.85 11.49 13.53
C LYS A 71 -3.11 12.36 13.41
N GLY A 72 -3.48 12.72 12.19
CA GLY A 72 -4.70 13.48 11.90
C GLY A 72 -5.90 12.55 11.79
N THR A 73 -6.64 12.70 10.70
CA THR A 73 -7.78 11.81 10.38
C THR A 73 -7.37 10.88 9.25
N PRO A 74 -6.85 9.67 9.55
CA PRO A 74 -6.46 8.74 8.50
C PRO A 74 -7.69 8.34 7.67
N PRO A 75 -7.54 8.16 6.34
CA PRO A 75 -8.64 7.73 5.48
C PRO A 75 -9.31 6.45 5.99
N PRO A 76 -10.62 6.22 5.71
CA PRO A 76 -11.33 5.05 6.23
C PRO A 76 -10.65 3.70 5.94
N TRP A 77 -10.06 3.56 4.75
CA TRP A 77 -9.33 2.35 4.38
C TRP A 77 -8.07 2.13 5.21
N LEU A 78 -7.36 3.22 5.57
CA LEU A 78 -6.15 3.17 6.38
C LEU A 78 -6.49 2.93 7.85
N ARG A 79 -7.55 3.58 8.37
CA ARG A 79 -8.08 3.29 9.70
C ARG A 79 -8.42 1.81 9.85
N LYS A 80 -9.08 1.22 8.84
CA LYS A 80 -9.38 -0.22 8.80
C LYS A 80 -8.14 -1.10 8.75
N ALA A 81 -7.10 -0.68 8.04
CA ALA A 81 -5.82 -1.41 7.98
C ALA A 81 -5.08 -1.39 9.32
N LEU A 82 -5.08 -0.26 10.04
CA LEU A 82 -4.48 -0.13 11.37
C LEU A 82 -5.24 -0.93 12.44
N ALA A 83 -6.58 -0.96 12.36
CA ALA A 83 -7.43 -1.73 13.26
C ALA A 83 -7.36 -3.25 13.04
N LYS A 84 -6.68 -3.72 11.98
CA LYS A 84 -6.58 -5.15 11.64
C LYS A 84 -5.62 -5.90 12.57
N ASP A 85 -4.73 -5.18 13.25
CA ASP A 85 -3.76 -5.70 14.25
C ASP A 85 -4.14 -5.32 15.70
N GLY A 86 -5.11 -4.42 15.90
CA GLY A 86 -5.59 -3.98 17.21
C GLY A 86 -6.94 -4.61 17.59
N GLU A 87 -7.21 -4.73 18.89
CA GLU A 87 -8.51 -5.14 19.42
C GLU A 87 -9.64 -4.30 18.78
N ARG A 88 -10.70 -4.96 18.32
CA ARG A 88 -11.84 -4.31 17.66
C ARG A 88 -12.50 -3.31 18.63
N THR A 89 -12.22 -2.03 18.49
CA THR A 89 -13.11 -1.00 19.01
C THR A 89 -14.13 -0.69 17.92
N PHE A 90 -15.40 -1.02 18.19
CA PHE A 90 -16.51 -0.64 17.33
C PHE A 90 -16.70 0.88 17.47
N ASP A 91 -16.15 1.64 16.52
CA ASP A 91 -16.44 3.07 16.42
C ASP A 91 -17.63 3.25 15.48
N PHE A 92 -18.81 3.38 16.07
CA PHE A 92 -20.03 3.78 15.38
C PHE A 92 -20.00 5.29 15.17
N GLU A 93 -19.34 5.76 14.12
CA GLU A 93 -19.71 7.04 13.51
C GLU A 93 -20.75 6.73 12.43
N ASP A 94 -22.00 6.79 12.87
CA ASP A 94 -23.23 6.51 12.14
C ASP A 94 -23.32 7.39 10.87
N ASP A 95 -23.68 6.74 9.77
CA ASP A 95 -24.04 7.32 8.48
C ASP A 95 -25.12 8.40 8.68
N GLU A 96 -24.79 9.69 8.57
CA GLU A 96 -25.83 10.72 8.40
C GLU A 96 -26.42 10.60 6.99
N VAL A 97 -27.41 9.71 6.85
CA VAL A 97 -28.35 9.71 5.72
C VAL A 97 -29.19 10.97 5.83
N THR A 98 -28.80 12.01 5.09
CA THR A 98 -29.65 13.20 4.93
C THR A 98 -30.77 12.87 3.93
N GLN A 99 -32.01 12.97 4.41
CA GLN A 99 -33.26 12.75 3.69
C GLN A 99 -33.48 13.77 2.56
#